data_AF-A0A1X6YPP7-F1
#
_entry.id   AF-A0A1X6YPP7-F1
#
_cell.length_a   1.000
_cell.length_b   1.000
_cell.length_c   1.000
_cell.angle_alpha   90.00
_cell.angle_beta   90.00
_cell.angle_gamma   90.00
#
_symmetry.space_group_name_H-M   'P 1'
#
loop_
_entity.id
_entity.type
_entity.pdbx_description
1 polymer ?
#
loop_
_entity_poly.entity_id
_entity_poly.type
_entity_poly.pdbx_seq_one_letter_code
_entity_poly.pdbx_strand_id
1 'polypeptide(L)' 'MIRVGSIIAWLLLAFGTLKIAMGFYVAIKFSGEENAFYAQRYLAAPNSGEAINEGMIVFVVGLVIGLLVKMAKNKQAT' A
#
# COMPACT_ATOMS: atom_id res chain seq x y z
N MET A 1 -13.79 7.19 17.23
CA MET A 1 -12.89 6.05 16.93
C MET A 1 -13.15 5.43 15.56
N ILE A 2 -14.37 5.02 15.21
CA ILE A 2 -14.69 4.40 13.90
C ILE A 2 -14.37 5.31 12.69
N ARG A 3 -14.61 6.62 12.80
CA ARG A 3 -14.25 7.59 11.75
C ARG A 3 -12.73 7.64 11.49
N VAL A 4 -11.92 7.60 12.55
CA VAL A 4 -10.46 7.60 12.46
C VAL A 4 -9.96 6.30 11.81
N GLY A 5 -10.49 5.15 12.22
CA GLY A 5 -10.18 3.87 11.57
C GLY A 5 -10.54 3.86 10.08
N SER A 6 -11.65 4.50 9.70
CA SER A 6 -12.06 4.64 8.30
C SER A 6 -11.07 5.49 7.49
N ILE A 7 -10.55 6.56 8.07
CA ILE A 7 -9.56 7.43 7.42
C ILE A 7 -8.23 6.68 7.26
N ILE A 8 -7.77 6.00 8.33
CA ILE A 8 -6.53 5.22 8.30
C ILE A 8 -6.62 4.12 7.23
N ALA A 9 -7.73 3.39 7.15
CA ALA A 9 -7.94 2.38 6.11
C ALA A 9 -7.79 2.98 4.70
N TRP A 10 -8.43 4.13 4.44
CA TRP A 10 -8.32 4.83 3.16
C TRP A 10 -6.89 5.27 2.85
N LEU A 11 -6.17 5.82 3.83
CA LEU A 11 -4.77 6.22 3.66
C LEU A 11 -3.89 5.01 3.34
N LEU A 12 -4.04 3.90 4.06
CA LEU A 12 -3.27 2.68 3.81
C LEU A 12 -3.57 2.09 2.42
N LEU A 13 -4.84 2.07 2.01
CA LEU A 13 -5.21 1.64 0.66
C LEU A 13 -4.60 2.54 -0.42
N ALA A 14 -4.65 3.86 -0.24
CA ALA A 14 -4.08 4.81 -1.18
C ALA A 14 -2.55 4.68 -1.27
N PHE A 15 -1.86 4.64 -0.13
CA PHE A 15 -0.40 4.53 -0.07
C PHE A 15 0.09 3.17 -0.57
N GLY A 16 -0.55 2.08 -0.17
CA GLY A 16 -0.23 0.73 -0.66
C GLY A 16 -0.38 0.66 -2.19
N THR A 17 -1.51 1.13 -2.72
CA THR A 17 -1.76 1.18 -4.17
C THR A 17 -0.73 2.03 -4.90
N LEU A 18 -0.41 3.22 -4.39
CA LEU A 18 0.57 4.11 -4.99
C LEU A 18 1.97 3.47 -5.02
N LYS A 19 2.39 2.84 -3.91
CA LYS A 19 3.69 2.16 -3.83
C LYS A 19 3.77 0.98 -4.79
N ILE A 20 2.71 0.17 -4.88
CA ILE A 20 2.61 -0.93 -5.85
C ILE A 20 2.71 -0.40 -7.29
N ALA A 21 1.93 0.62 -7.63
CA ALA A 21 1.91 1.20 -8.97
C ALA A 21 3.28 1.78 -9.37
N MET A 22 3.93 2.49 -8.46
CA MET A 22 5.29 3.01 -8.68
C MET A 22 6.33 1.88 -8.76
N GLY A 23 6.19 0.82 -7.98
CA GLY A 23 7.01 -0.38 -8.09
C GLY A 23 6.90 -1.04 -9.46
N PHE A 24 5.67 -1.22 -9.97
CA PHE A 24 5.46 -1.72 -11.33
C PHE A 24 6.02 -0.78 -12.39
N TYR A 25 5.86 0.53 -12.22
CA TYR A 25 6.44 1.50 -13.14
C TYR A 25 7.97 1.34 -13.24
N VAL A 26 8.66 1.23 -12.11
CA VAL A 26 10.11 1.01 -12.07
C VAL A 26 10.48 -0.34 -12.68
N ALA A 27 9.74 -1.41 -12.38
CA ALA A 27 9.98 -2.73 -12.93
C ALA A 27 9.83 -2.80 -14.47
N ILE A 28 8.89 -2.04 -15.04
CA ILE A 28 8.64 -1.99 -16.48
C ILE A 28 9.68 -1.12 -17.20
N LYS A 29 10.12 -0.02 -16.57
CA LYS A 29 11.00 0.97 -17.21
C LYS A 29 12.49 0.69 -17.04
N PHE A 30 12.88 0.00 -15.97
CA PHE A 30 14.28 -0.17 -15.60
C PHE A 30 14.59 -1.62 -15.23
N SER A 31 15.76 -2.11 -15.62
CA SER A 31 16.21 -3.48 -15.39
C SER A 31 17.63 -3.51 -14.84
N GLY A 32 18.02 -4.60 -14.19
CA GLY A 32 19.35 -4.77 -13.60
C GLY A 32 19.67 -3.69 -12.55
N GLU A 33 20.84 -3.06 -12.67
CA GLU A 33 21.32 -2.05 -11.71
C GLU A 33 20.47 -0.78 -11.69
N GLU A 34 19.90 -0.36 -12.82
CA GLU A 34 19.04 0.82 -12.88
C GLU A 34 17.77 0.64 -12.03
N ASN A 35 17.24 -0.59 -11.98
CA ASN A 35 16.07 -0.91 -11.15
C ASN A 35 16.36 -0.65 -9.67
N ALA A 36 17.52 -1.12 -9.18
CA ALA A 36 17.94 -0.92 -7.80
C ALA A 36 18.15 0.56 -7.49
N PHE A 37 18.81 1.30 -8.39
CA PHE A 37 19.04 2.74 -8.23
C PHE A 37 17.74 3.55 -8.12
N TYR A 38 16.81 3.36 -9.06
CA TYR A 38 15.55 4.09 -9.07
C TYR A 38 14.58 3.63 -7.98
N ALA A 39 14.57 2.34 -7.64
CA ALA A 39 13.80 1.84 -6.50
C ALA A 39 14.30 2.44 -5.18
N GLN A 40 15.62 2.56 -5.00
CA GLN A 40 16.16 3.16 -3.79
C GLN A 40 15.83 4.66 -3.71
N ARG A 41 15.92 5.37 -4.84
CA ARG A 41 15.67 6.82 -4.90
C ARG A 41 14.20 7.21 -4.70
N TYR A 42 13.28 6.43 -5.28
CA TYR A 42 11.85 6.79 -5.35
C TYR A 42 10.95 5.93 -4.48
N LEU A 43 11.34 4.70 -4.19
CA LEU A 43 10.53 3.74 -3.44
C LEU A 43 11.08 3.44 -2.04
N ALA A 44 12.28 3.96 -1.74
CA ALA A 44 13.06 3.67 -0.53
C ALA A 44 13.22 2.15 -0.30
N ALA A 45 13.36 1.40 -1.40
CA ALA A 45 13.44 -0.07 -1.39
C ALA A 45 14.68 -0.56 -2.16
N PRO A 46 15.23 -1.75 -1.84
CA PRO A 46 16.40 -2.28 -2.52
C PRO A 46 16.21 -2.55 -4.02
N ASN A 47 14.99 -2.88 -4.43
CA ASN A 47 14.58 -3.09 -5.82
C ASN A 47 13.06 -2.93 -5.95
N SER A 48 12.55 -2.89 -7.18
CA SER A 48 11.11 -2.73 -7.42
C SER A 48 10.27 -3.87 -6.87
N GLY A 49 10.81 -5.10 -6.85
CA GLY A 49 10.12 -6.27 -6.31
C GLY A 49 9.81 -6.12 -4.83
N GLU A 50 10.79 -5.70 -4.04
CA GLU A 50 10.60 -5.45 -2.61
C GLU A 50 9.62 -4.30 -2.36
N ALA A 51 9.70 -3.22 -3.15
CA ALA A 51 8.75 -2.12 -3.05
C ALA A 51 7.29 -2.57 -3.29
N ILE A 52 7.08 -3.43 -4.29
CA ILE A 52 5.76 -4.02 -4.59
C ILE A 52 5.30 -4.89 -3.43
N ASN A 53 6.18 -5.74 -2.88
CA ASN A 53 5.89 -6.61 -1.75
C ASN A 53 5.44 -5.80 -0.51
N GLU A 54 6.22 -4.79 -0.12
CA GLU A 54 5.87 -3.89 0.99
C GLU A 54 4.56 -3.14 0.71
N GLY A 55 4.37 -2.64 -0.51
CA GLY A 55 3.13 -1.98 -0.92
C GLY A 55 1.90 -2.89 -0.82
N MET A 56 2.04 -4.17 -1.20
CA MET A 56 1.00 -5.19 -1.07
C MET A 56 0.64 -5.46 0.40
N ILE A 57 1.64 -5.55 1.28
CA ILE A 57 1.40 -5.72 2.72
C ILE A 57 0.58 -4.53 3.26
N VAL A 58 1.00 -3.30 2.94
CA VAL A 58 0.29 -2.07 3.37
C VAL A 58 -1.15 -2.04 2.85
N PHE A 59 -1.34 -2.42 1.58
CA PHE A 59 -2.66 -2.50 0.96
C PHE A 59 -3.57 -3.51 1.66
N VAL A 60 -3.07 -4.73 1.91
CA VAL A 60 -3.84 -5.78 2.60
C VAL A 60 -4.21 -5.35 4.02
N VAL A 61 -3.29 -4.72 4.76
CA VAL A 61 -3.57 -4.18 6.11
C VAL A 61 -4.68 -3.12 6.04
N GLY A 62 -4.59 -2.19 5.08
CA GLY A 62 -5.64 -1.19 4.85
C GLY A 62 -7.01 -1.81 4.56
N LEU A 63 -7.03 -2.86 3.74
CA LEU A 63 -8.24 -3.60 3.38
C LEU A 63 -8.85 -4.29 4.62
N VAL A 64 -8.06 -4.98 5.43
CA VAL A 64 -8.51 -5.62 6.67
C VAL A 64 -9.09 -4.59 7.63
N ILE A 65 -8.40 -3.47 7.87
CA ILE A 65 -8.90 -2.40 8.75
C ILE A 65 -10.20 -1.81 8.21
N GLY A 66 -10.30 -1.58 6.90
CA GLY A 66 -11.51 -1.09 6.25
C GLY A 66 -12.71 -2.02 6.44
N LEU A 67 -12.50 -3.33 6.32
CA LEU A 67 -13.53 -4.34 6.58
C LEU A 67 -13.97 -4.33 8.05
N LEU A 68 -13.02 -4.29 8.99
CA LEU A 68 -13.33 -4.21 10.42
C LEU A 68 -14.14 -2.96 10.79
N VAL A 69 -13.80 -1.81 10.20
CA VAL A 69 -14.55 -0.56 10.37
C VAL A 69 -15.98 -0.70 9.82
N LYS A 70 -16.17 -1.34 8.67
CA LYS A 70 -17.50 -1.60 8.09
C LYS A 70 -18.33 -2.50 9.01
N MET A 71 -17.73 -3.57 9.54
CA MET A 71 -18.40 -4.47 10.50
C MET A 71 -18.80 -3.73 11.78
N ALA A 72 -17.90 -2.90 12.33
CA ALA A 72 -18.19 -2.12 13.53
C ALA A 72 -19.33 -1.12 13.32
N LYS A 73 -19.40 -0.46 12.16
CA LYS A 73 -20.52 0.44 11.80
C LYS A 73 -21.85 -0.31 11.76
N ASN A 74 -21.88 -1.49 11.13
CA ASN A 74 -23.10 -2.29 11.03
C ASN A 74 -23.58 -2.75 12.42
N LYS A 75 -22.66 -3.13 13.31
CA LYS A 75 -22.99 -3.61 14.66
C LYS A 75 -23.52 -2.51 15.60
N GLN A 76 -23.27 -1.23 15.30
CA GLN A 76 -23.82 -0.10 16.08
C GLN A 76 -25.20 0.36 15.57
N ALA A 77 -25.63 -0.12 14.40
CA ALA A 77 -26.93 0.20 13.80
C ALA A 77 -28.04 -0.79 14.18
N THR A 78 -27.70 -1.84 14.94
CA THR A 78 -28.59 -2.86 15.51
C THR A 78 -28.65 -2.71 17.02
#